data_AF-A0A8J4QXU7-F1
#
_entry.id   AF-A0A8J4QXU7-F1
#
_cell.length_a   1.000
_cell.length_b   1.000
_cell.length_c   1.000
_cell.angle_alpha   90.00
_cell.angle_beta   90.00
_cell.angle_gamma   90.00
#
_symmetry.space_group_name_H-M   'P 1'
#
loop_
_entity.id
_entity.type
_entity.pdbx_description
1 polymer ?
#
loop_
_entity_poly.entity_id
_entity_poly.type
_entity_poly.pdbx_seq_one_letter_code
_entity_poly.pdbx_strand_id
1 'polypeptide(L)'
;MGNVETWKAALTKVANLSGWDLKDKYESEVIQEIIGRICTELDHKFSDYNIGVLKDKSLITIDDHGILWMHDLLQDMGQEIIRRESPKEPGGRSRLWIYKDVIRVLKNNTGTEAVEGIMLKPHQILMERNYEFI
;
A
#
# COMPACT_ATOMS: atom_id res chain seq x y z
N MET A 1 -19.35 6.17 -43.41
CA MET A 1 -18.77 7.39 -42.81
C MET A 1 -17.63 6.95 -41.94
N GLY A 2 -16.43 7.07 -42.50
CA GLY A 2 -15.28 6.24 -42.16
C GLY A 2 -14.42 6.80 -41.04
N ASN A 3 -13.60 5.89 -40.51
CA ASN A 3 -12.60 6.05 -39.47
C ASN A 3 -11.87 7.42 -39.41
N VAL A 4 -11.71 8.13 -40.53
CA VAL A 4 -11.03 9.44 -40.62
C VAL A 4 -11.59 10.47 -39.63
N GLU A 5 -12.91 10.60 -39.52
CA GLU A 5 -13.51 11.55 -38.57
C GLU A 5 -13.28 11.13 -37.11
N THR A 6 -13.27 9.83 -36.84
CA THR A 6 -12.92 9.27 -35.53
C THR A 6 -11.46 9.54 -35.17
N TRP A 7 -10.53 9.32 -36.11
CA TRP A 7 -9.11 9.62 -35.92
C TRP A 7 -8.87 11.11 -35.73
N LYS A 8 -9.56 11.96 -36.48
CA LYS A 8 -9.49 13.41 -36.34
C LYS A 8 -9.97 13.87 -34.96
N ALA A 9 -11.12 13.37 -34.50
CA ALA A 9 -11.65 13.69 -33.17
C ALA A 9 -10.71 13.21 -32.04
N ALA A 10 -10.14 12.02 -32.17
CA ALA A 10 -9.17 11.48 -31.21
C ALA A 10 -7.89 12.34 -31.16
N LEU A 11 -7.31 12.70 -32.31
CA LEU A 11 -6.12 13.54 -32.40
C LEU A 11 -6.36 14.93 -31.84
N THR A 12 -7.52 15.56 -32.13
CA THR A 12 -7.88 16.85 -31.53
C THR A 12 -7.99 16.75 -30.01
N LYS A 13 -8.56 15.67 -29.48
CA LYS A 13 -8.68 15.48 -28.04
C LYS A 13 -7.31 15.33 -27.39
N VAL A 14 -6.39 14.57 -28.00
CA VAL A 14 -5.02 14.38 -27.51
C VAL A 14 -4.20 15.68 -27.62
N ALA A 15 -4.33 16.44 -28.71
CA ALA A 15 -3.62 17.70 -28.89
C ALA A 15 -4.05 18.81 -27.91
N ASN A 16 -5.28 18.73 -27.40
CA ASN A 16 -5.81 19.63 -26.37
C ASN A 16 -5.48 19.18 -24.93
N LEU A 17 -4.98 17.95 -24.73
CA LEU A 17 -4.31 17.61 -23.48
C LEU A 17 -2.99 18.38 -23.48
N SER A 18 -2.73 19.19 -22.45
CA SER A 18 -1.52 20.02 -22.37
C SER A 18 -0.27 19.18 -22.67
N GLY A 19 0.34 19.39 -23.84
CA GLY A 19 1.57 18.72 -24.23
C GLY A 19 2.79 19.33 -23.53
N TRP A 20 3.83 18.53 -23.32
CA TRP A 20 5.11 19.00 -22.80
C TRP A 20 6.02 19.38 -23.98
N ASP A 21 6.24 20.68 -24.20
CA ASP A 21 7.20 21.14 -25.22
C ASP A 21 8.63 20.95 -24.68
N LEU A 22 9.42 20.14 -25.37
CA LEU A 22 10.79 19.76 -25.00
C LEU A 22 11.84 20.82 -25.39
N LYS A 23 11.41 21.95 -25.97
CA LYS A 23 12.34 22.97 -26.47
C LYS A 23 13.22 23.51 -25.35
N ASP A 24 14.52 23.27 -25.54
CA ASP A 24 15.65 23.77 -24.76
C ASP A 24 15.75 23.28 -23.30
N LYS A 25 15.00 22.24 -22.91
CA LYS A 25 15.08 21.61 -21.58
C LYS A 25 15.85 20.29 -21.63
N TYR A 26 16.60 19.99 -20.57
CA TYR A 26 17.16 18.66 -20.39
C TYR A 26 16.03 17.63 -20.22
N GLU A 27 16.15 16.49 -20.90
CA GLU A 27 15.17 15.40 -20.84
C GLU A 27 14.82 15.00 -19.40
N SER A 28 15.82 15.00 -18.51
CA SER A 28 15.64 14.74 -17.08
C SER A 28 14.67 15.71 -16.40
N GLU A 29 14.66 17.00 -16.76
CA GLU A 29 13.77 17.99 -16.17
C GLU A 29 12.32 17.76 -16.61
N VAL A 30 12.12 17.41 -17.88
CA VAL A 30 10.80 17.06 -18.43
C VAL A 30 10.28 15.77 -17.82
N ILE A 31 11.14 14.77 -17.61
CA ILE A 31 10.79 13.53 -16.91
C ILE A 31 10.36 13.81 -15.47
N GLN A 32 11.07 14.67 -14.74
CA GLN A 32 10.70 15.05 -13.38
C GLN A 32 9.35 15.79 -13.34
N GLU A 33 9.08 16.66 -14.31
CA GLU A 33 7.80 17.37 -14.45
C GLU A 33 6.63 16.41 -14.73
N ILE A 34 6.85 15.41 -15.60
CA ILE A 34 5.87 14.36 -15.91
C ILE A 34 5.59 13.51 -14.67
N ILE A 35 6.63 13.06 -13.96
CA ILE A 35 6.48 12.27 -12.74
C ILE A 35 5.71 13.05 -11.68
N GLY A 36 6.07 14.32 -11.44
CA GLY A 36 5.38 15.17 -10.47
C GLY A 36 3.89 15.34 -10.79
N ARG A 37 3.55 15.47 -12.08
CA ARG A 37 2.16 15.61 -12.52
C ARG A 37 1.37 14.30 -12.41
N ILE A 38 1.97 13.16 -12.79
CA ILE A 38 1.36 11.83 -12.60
C ILE A 38 1.09 11.59 -11.11
N CYS A 39 2.07 11.85 -10.26
CA CYS A 39 1.91 11.72 -8.81
C CYS A 39 0.75 12.58 -8.31
N THR A 40 0.69 13.87 -8.70
CA THR A 40 -0.38 14.79 -8.26
C THR A 40 -1.77 14.34 -8.71
N GLU A 41 -1.92 13.91 -9.97
CA GLU A 41 -3.20 13.45 -10.53
C GLU A 41 -3.65 12.12 -9.91
N LEU A 42 -2.71 11.25 -9.56
CA LEU A 42 -3.02 10.00 -8.85
C LEU A 42 -3.36 10.28 -7.39
N ASP A 43 -2.65 11.18 -6.71
CA ASP A 43 -2.90 11.52 -5.30
C ASP A 43 -4.31 12.11 -5.14
N HIS A 44 -4.71 13.05 -6.01
CA HIS A 44 -6.05 13.64 -6.01
C HIS A 44 -7.17 12.62 -6.29
N LYS A 45 -6.88 11.54 -7.03
CA LYS A 45 -7.90 10.53 -7.39
C LYS A 45 -8.08 9.44 -6.33
N PHE A 46 -7.05 9.20 -5.52
CA PHE A 46 -7.07 8.17 -4.47
C PHE A 46 -7.21 8.74 -3.05
N SER A 47 -6.98 10.04 -2.83
CA SER A 47 -7.00 10.68 -1.51
C SER A 47 -8.40 10.89 -0.93
N ASP A 48 -9.38 11.36 -1.70
CA ASP A 48 -10.34 12.28 -1.05
C ASP A 48 -11.61 11.68 -0.44
N TYR A 49 -12.07 10.49 -0.82
CA TYR A 49 -13.31 9.98 -0.22
C TYR A 49 -13.10 8.98 0.93
N ASN A 50 -12.10 8.10 0.85
CA ASN A 50 -11.96 7.01 1.83
C ASN A 50 -10.91 7.33 2.91
N ILE A 51 -9.79 7.94 2.57
CA ILE A 51 -8.73 8.27 3.54
C ILE A 51 -9.14 9.48 4.38
N GLY A 52 -9.73 10.51 3.77
CA GLY A 52 -10.30 11.66 4.46
C GLY A 52 -11.30 11.28 5.55
N VAL A 53 -12.25 10.39 5.25
CA VAL A 53 -13.25 9.92 6.23
C VAL A 53 -12.61 9.16 7.40
N LEU A 54 -11.54 8.40 7.16
CA LEU A 54 -10.81 7.72 8.23
C LEU A 54 -10.05 8.71 9.11
N LYS A 55 -9.48 9.77 8.51
CA LYS A 55 -8.82 10.86 9.22
C LYS A 55 -9.82 11.66 10.07
N ASP A 56 -10.97 12.02 9.50
CA ASP A 56 -12.04 12.77 10.19
C ASP A 56 -12.60 12.00 11.39
N LYS A 57 -12.65 10.66 11.30
CA LYS A 57 -13.05 9.78 12.40
C LYS A 57 -11.91 9.45 13.38
N SER A 58 -10.74 10.08 13.22
CA SER A 58 -9.52 9.82 14.01
C SER A 58 -9.09 8.34 14.00
N LEU A 59 -9.44 7.61 12.93
CA LEU A 59 -9.12 6.20 12.76
C LEU A 59 -7.72 6.01 12.16
N ILE A 60 -7.23 7.00 11.44
CA ILE A 60 -5.84 7.10 10.99
C ILE A 60 -5.31 8.50 11.27
N THR A 61 -4.00 8.61 11.44
CA THR A 61 -3.25 9.86 11.54
C THR A 61 -2.12 9.80 10.55
N ILE A 62 -1.85 10.89 9.84
CA ILE A 62 -0.67 11.01 8.99
C ILE A 62 0.16 12.13 9.62
N ASP A 63 1.39 11.83 10.01
CA ASP A 63 2.28 12.85 10.60
C ASP A 63 2.91 13.74 9.54
N ASP A 64 3.64 14.77 9.98
CA ASP A 64 4.26 15.76 9.09
C ASP A 64 5.35 15.17 8.18
N HIS A 65 5.79 13.92 8.43
CA HIS A 65 6.71 13.18 7.60
C HIS A 65 6.00 12.27 6.58
N GLY A 66 4.67 12.29 6.54
CA GLY A 66 3.85 11.43 5.69
C GLY A 66 3.70 10.00 6.20
N ILE A 67 4.06 9.72 7.46
CA ILE A 67 3.90 8.39 8.04
C ILE A 67 2.46 8.18 8.49
N LEU A 68 1.84 7.12 7.97
CA LEU A 68 0.49 6.73 8.32
C LEU A 68 0.49 5.87 9.60
N TRP A 69 -0.13 6.42 10.63
CA TRP A 69 -0.47 5.77 11.89
C TRP A 69 -1.93 5.32 11.85
N MET A 70 -2.18 4.07 12.20
CA MET A 70 -3.54 3.53 12.34
C MET A 70 -3.91 3.54 13.83
N HIS A 71 -5.12 3.97 14.17
CA HIS A 71 -5.60 3.92 15.55
C HIS A 71 -5.67 2.46 16.04
N ASP A 72 -5.32 2.21 17.30
CA ASP A 72 -5.22 0.85 17.86
C ASP A 72 -6.50 0.03 17.67
N LEU A 73 -7.68 0.63 17.88
CA LEU A 73 -8.96 -0.04 17.61
C LEU A 73 -9.11 -0.55 16.16
N LEU A 74 -8.68 0.24 15.17
CA LEU A 74 -8.72 -0.21 13.77
C LEU A 74 -7.69 -1.31 13.52
N GLN A 75 -6.51 -1.20 14.14
CA GLN A 75 -5.51 -2.25 14.07
C GLN A 75 -6.07 -3.56 14.64
N ASP A 76 -6.66 -3.52 15.83
CA ASP A 76 -7.25 -4.68 16.51
C ASP A 76 -8.37 -5.30 15.68
N MET A 77 -9.25 -4.48 15.10
CA MET A 77 -10.31 -4.95 14.21
C MET A 77 -9.73 -5.63 12.96
N GLY A 78 -8.75 -5.01 12.31
CA GLY A 78 -8.08 -5.59 11.15
C GLY A 78 -7.42 -6.92 11.49
N GLN A 79 -6.69 -6.97 12.61
CA GLN A 79 -6.05 -8.17 13.11
C GLN A 79 -7.06 -9.29 13.44
N GLU A 80 -8.20 -8.94 14.02
CA GLU A 80 -9.27 -9.89 14.33
C GLU A 80 -9.94 -10.44 13.08
N ILE A 81 -10.13 -9.63 12.03
CA ILE A 81 -10.63 -10.09 10.73
C ILE A 81 -9.69 -11.15 10.16
N ILE A 82 -8.39 -10.87 10.10
CA ILE A 82 -7.40 -11.82 9.59
C ILE A 82 -7.31 -13.07 10.49
N ARG A 83 -7.40 -12.91 11.82
CA ARG A 83 -7.43 -14.06 12.75
C ARG A 83 -8.62 -14.98 12.49
N ARG A 84 -9.77 -14.43 12.10
CA ARG A 84 -11.00 -15.19 11.82
C ARG A 84 -10.97 -15.96 10.52
N GLU A 85 -10.13 -15.58 9.55
CA GLU A 85 -9.93 -16.36 8.32
C GLU A 85 -9.54 -17.80 8.64
N SER A 86 -8.66 -17.96 9.63
CA SER A 86 -8.33 -19.26 10.20
C SER A 86 -7.98 -19.13 11.69
N PRO A 87 -8.97 -19.35 12.59
CA PRO A 87 -8.78 -19.14 14.02
C PRO A 87 -7.72 -20.06 14.64
N LYS A 88 -7.63 -21.30 14.15
CA LYS A 88 -6.77 -22.35 14.74
C LYS A 88 -5.45 -22.52 14.00
N GLU A 89 -5.46 -22.35 12.68
CA GLU A 89 -4.33 -22.63 11.80
C GLU A 89 -3.81 -21.33 11.15
N PRO A 90 -2.77 -20.68 11.71
CA PRO A 90 -2.30 -19.40 11.19
C PRO A 90 -1.82 -19.47 9.74
N GLY A 91 -1.35 -20.64 9.27
CA GLY A 91 -0.91 -20.82 7.89
C GLY A 91 -2.03 -20.65 6.84
N GLY A 92 -3.30 -20.71 7.27
CA GLY A 92 -4.46 -20.40 6.44
C GLY A 92 -4.95 -18.95 6.54
N ARG A 93 -4.24 -18.07 7.25
CA ARG A 93 -4.53 -16.63 7.31
C ARG A 93 -3.77 -15.91 6.21
N SER A 94 -4.30 -14.79 5.74
CA SER A 94 -3.70 -14.02 4.66
C SER A 94 -2.48 -13.22 5.08
N ARG A 95 -2.36 -12.88 6.38
CA ARG A 95 -1.20 -12.15 6.92
C ARG A 95 -0.84 -12.65 8.32
N LEU A 96 0.46 -12.60 8.63
CA LEU A 96 1.00 -12.98 9.93
C LEU A 96 1.91 -11.89 10.49
N TRP A 97 1.64 -11.44 11.70
CA TRP A 97 2.46 -10.46 12.44
C TRP A 97 2.85 -10.93 13.85
N ILE A 98 2.21 -11.99 14.35
CA ILE A 98 2.56 -12.60 15.64
C ILE A 98 3.75 -13.53 15.40
N TYR A 99 4.89 -13.17 15.98
CA TYR A 99 6.13 -13.92 15.84
C TYR A 99 5.98 -15.43 16.11
N LYS A 100 5.26 -15.81 17.17
CA LYS A 100 5.01 -17.21 17.52
C LYS A 100 4.25 -17.96 16.43
N ASP A 101 3.28 -17.31 15.80
CA ASP A 101 2.52 -17.88 14.70
C ASP A 101 3.38 -17.98 13.44
N VAL A 102 4.20 -16.97 13.14
CA VAL A 102 5.16 -17.01 12.03
C VAL A 102 6.12 -18.17 12.18
N ILE A 103 6.75 -18.31 13.35
CA ILE A 103 7.66 -19.42 13.64
C ILE A 103 6.95 -20.76 13.52
N ARG A 104 5.75 -20.89 14.08
CA ARG A 104 4.97 -22.14 13.99
C ARG A 104 4.71 -22.52 12.54
N VAL A 105 4.28 -21.56 11.73
CA VAL A 105 3.99 -21.77 10.30
C VAL A 105 5.24 -22.16 9.52
N LEU A 106 6.37 -21.47 9.76
CA LEU A 106 7.63 -21.77 9.09
C LEU A 106 8.23 -23.12 9.53
N LYS A 107 8.25 -23.42 10.84
CA LYS A 107 8.79 -24.68 11.37
C LYS A 107 8.02 -25.90 10.87
N ASN A 108 6.71 -25.79 10.76
CA ASN A 108 5.85 -26.90 10.37
C ASN A 108 5.50 -26.89 8.87
N ASN A 109 6.01 -25.91 8.12
CA ASN A 109 5.71 -25.69 6.70
C ASN A 109 4.20 -25.69 6.39
N THR A 110 3.39 -25.08 7.27
CA THR A 110 1.92 -25.06 7.13
C THR A 110 1.42 -23.82 6.38
N GLY A 111 2.32 -23.01 5.83
CA GLY A 111 1.95 -21.82 5.07
C GLY A 111 1.22 -22.21 3.79
N THR A 112 0.23 -21.41 3.41
CA THR A 112 -0.53 -21.59 2.17
C THR A 112 -0.33 -20.39 1.25
N GLU A 113 -0.76 -20.52 -0.01
CA GLU A 113 -0.79 -19.42 -0.98
C GLU A 113 -1.66 -18.23 -0.53
N ALA A 114 -2.52 -18.43 0.48
CA ALA A 114 -3.28 -17.33 1.07
C ALA A 114 -2.37 -16.33 1.80
N VAL A 115 -1.23 -16.76 2.34
CA VAL A 115 -0.31 -15.89 3.09
C VAL A 115 0.40 -14.94 2.12
N GLU A 116 -0.05 -13.69 2.08
CA GLU A 116 0.52 -12.64 1.22
C GLU A 116 1.65 -11.85 1.92
N GLY A 117 1.73 -11.89 3.25
CA GLY A 117 2.70 -11.08 4.00
C GLY A 117 3.04 -11.59 5.40
N ILE A 118 4.33 -11.49 5.75
CA ILE A 118 4.89 -11.89 7.05
C ILE A 118 5.63 -10.69 7.65
N MET A 119 5.12 -10.18 8.77
CA MET A 119 5.76 -9.10 9.53
C MET A 119 6.38 -9.66 10.81
N LEU A 120 7.68 -9.44 10.96
CA LEU A 120 8.42 -9.78 12.17
C LEU A 120 8.59 -8.51 13.00
N LYS A 121 7.98 -8.43 14.20
CA LYS A 121 8.24 -7.32 15.12
C LYS A 121 9.63 -7.51 15.76
N PRO A 122 10.64 -6.65 15.48
CA PRO A 122 12.02 -6.86 15.92
C PRO A 122 12.18 -6.94 17.45
N HIS A 123 11.31 -6.25 18.20
CA HIS A 123 11.41 -6.17 19.66
C HIS A 123 11.15 -7.51 20.38
N GLN A 124 10.38 -8.44 19.78
CA GLN A 124 10.13 -9.76 20.38
C GLN A 124 11.25 -10.78 20.08
N ILE A 125 11.97 -10.61 18.97
CA ILE A 125 13.07 -11.51 18.57
C ILE A 125 14.24 -11.43 19.54
N LEU A 126 14.50 -10.24 20.08
CA LEU A 126 15.63 -9.99 20.98
C LEU A 126 15.37 -10.45 22.42
N MET A 127 14.12 -10.56 22.86
CA MET A 127 13.81 -11.06 24.20
C MET A 127 13.91 -12.58 24.29
N GLU A 128 13.53 -13.33 23.25
CA GLU A 128 13.58 -14.80 23.29
C GLU A 128 15.01 -15.37 23.14
N ARG A 129 15.94 -14.62 22.53
CA ARG A 129 17.37 -15.03 22.46
C ARG A 129 18.13 -14.91 23.78
N ASN A 130 17.59 -14.20 24.78
CA ASN A 130 18.27 -13.96 26.06
C ASN A 130 17.81 -14.90 27.19
N TYR A 131 16.87 -15.83 26.94
CA TYR A 131 16.41 -16.82 27.93
C TYR A 131 16.88 -18.26 27.65
N GLU A 132 17.69 -18.51 26.61
CA GLU A 132 18.33 -19.81 26.38
C GLU A 132 19.77 -19.92 26.95
N PHE A 133 20.27 -18.88 27.65
CA PHE A 133 21.62 -18.86 28.23
C PHE A 133 21.68 -18.24 29.66
N ILE A 134 20.74 -18.61 30.54
CA ILE A 134 20.90 -18.42 31.99
C ILE A 134 20.51 -19.69 32.72
#